data_AF-A0A1F8DXL2-F1
#
_entry.id   AF-A0A1F8DXL2-F1
#
_cell.length_a   1.000
_cell.length_b   1.000
_cell.length_c   1.000
_cell.angle_alpha   90.00
_cell.angle_beta   90.00
_cell.angle_gamma   90.00
#
_symmetry.space_group_name_H-M   'P 1'
#
loop_
_entity.id
_entity.type
_entity.pdbx_description
1 polymer ?
#
loop_
_entity_poly.entity_id
_entity_poly.type
_entity_poly.pdbx_seq_one_letter_code
_entity_poly.pdbx_strand_id
1 'polypeptide(L)'
;MAIVLEKEKKNIDWGFILGLMAVVGIIGSAIIYLFFVNPEAVQQLTTPEQKTLSEFSRVKFQPEAILNSPAFQSLRTQAPMNVPSELEIGKANPFR
;
A
#
# COMPACT_ATOMS: atom_id res chain seq x y z
N MET A 1 19.00 -23.77 -65.41
CA MET A 1 18.84 -22.61 -64.52
C MET A 1 18.59 -23.14 -63.12
N ALA A 2 19.32 -22.69 -62.11
CA ALA A 2 19.13 -23.10 -60.73
C ALA A 2 18.60 -21.90 -59.92
N ILE A 3 17.48 -22.09 -59.25
CA ILE A 3 16.88 -21.09 -58.36
C ILE A 3 17.55 -21.28 -57.00
N VAL A 4 18.37 -20.30 -56.60
CA VAL A 4 18.96 -20.26 -55.26
C VAL A 4 17.91 -19.68 -54.32
N LEU A 5 17.36 -20.53 -53.45
CA LEU A 5 16.53 -20.09 -52.34
C LEU A 5 17.45 -19.59 -51.23
N GLU A 6 17.76 -18.30 -51.24
CA GLU A 6 18.35 -17.61 -50.10
C GLU A 6 17.35 -17.67 -48.95
N LYS A 7 17.60 -18.56 -47.99
CA LYS A 7 16.90 -18.52 -46.71
C LYS A 7 17.34 -17.25 -46.01
N GLU A 8 16.43 -16.30 -45.81
CA GLU A 8 16.62 -15.20 -44.88
C GLU A 8 16.92 -15.79 -43.50
N LYS A 9 18.20 -15.81 -43.14
CA LYS A 9 18.64 -16.14 -41.80
C LYS A 9 18.29 -14.93 -40.94
N LYS A 10 17.07 -14.93 -40.38
CA LYS A 10 16.64 -13.91 -39.43
C LYS A 10 17.60 -13.93 -38.25
N ASN A 11 18.57 -13.02 -38.26
CA ASN A 11 19.49 -12.84 -37.16
C ASN A 11 18.67 -12.28 -35.99
N ILE A 12 18.56 -13.09 -34.95
CA ILE A 12 17.92 -12.68 -33.72
C ILE A 12 18.82 -11.66 -33.06
N ASP A 13 18.29 -10.47 -32.81
CA ASP A 13 18.98 -9.44 -32.05
C ASP A 13 18.97 -9.81 -30.56
N TRP A 14 20.08 -10.41 -30.13
CA TRP A 14 20.30 -10.79 -28.74
C TRP A 14 20.34 -9.57 -27.80
N GLY A 15 20.74 -8.40 -28.30
CA GLY A 15 20.71 -7.15 -27.54
C GLY A 15 19.27 -6.72 -27.23
N PHE A 16 18.38 -6.82 -28.23
CA PHE A 16 16.96 -6.56 -28.04
C PHE A 16 16.32 -7.52 -27.03
N ILE A 17 16.64 -8.82 -27.11
CA ILE A 17 16.13 -9.82 -26.16
C ILE A 17 16.61 -9.53 -24.74
N LEU A 18 17.89 -9.22 -24.56
CA LEU A 18 18.46 -8.92 -23.25
C LEU A 18 17.84 -7.65 -22.66
N GLY A 19 17.66 -6.61 -23.49
CA GLY A 19 17.00 -5.37 -23.09
C GLY A 19 15.55 -5.60 -22.66
N LEU A 20 14.79 -6.39 -23.43
CA LEU A 20 13.42 -6.76 -23.08
C LEU A 20 13.37 -7.53 -21.76
N MET A 21 14.29 -8.48 -21.56
CA MET A 21 14.35 -9.27 -20.33
C MET A 21 14.69 -8.40 -19.11
N ALA A 22 15.58 -7.42 -19.26
CA ALA A 22 15.89 -6.46 -18.20
C ALA A 22 14.69 -5.59 -17.81
N VAL A 23 13.97 -5.06 -18.80
CA VAL A 23 12.76 -4.25 -18.56
C VAL A 23 11.69 -5.05 -17.84
N VAL A 24 11.40 -6.27 -18.30
CA VAL A 24 10.43 -7.17 -17.66
C VAL A 24 10.87 -7.52 -16.24
N GLY A 25 12.16 -7.78 -16.02
CA GLY A 25 12.72 -8.06 -14.70
C GLY A 25 12.54 -6.90 -13.72
N ILE A 26 12.83 -5.65 -14.16
CA ILE A 26 12.66 -4.46 -13.33
C ILE A 26 11.19 -4.28 -12.96
N ILE A 27 10.28 -4.32 -13.93
CA ILE A 27 8.83 -4.13 -13.70
C ILE A 27 8.30 -5.22 -12.77
N GLY A 28 8.64 -6.48 -13.02
CA GLY A 28 8.24 -7.60 -12.18
C GLY A 28 8.73 -7.45 -10.74
N SER A 29 10.01 -7.07 -10.56
CA SER A 29 10.58 -6.86 -9.23
C SER A 29 9.91 -5.70 -8.48
N ALA A 30 9.59 -4.60 -9.17
CA ALA A 30 8.91 -3.46 -8.58
C ALA A 30 7.49 -3.81 -8.11
N ILE A 31 6.74 -4.58 -8.91
CA ILE A 31 5.40 -5.06 -8.53
C ILE A 31 5.50 -5.96 -7.29
N ILE A 32 6.42 -6.92 -7.29
CA ILE A 32 6.62 -7.82 -6.13
C ILE A 32 6.96 -7.00 -4.89
N TYR A 33 7.86 -6.04 -5.02
CA TYR A 33 8.27 -5.19 -3.91
C TYR A 33 7.11 -4.35 -3.37
N LEU A 34 6.37 -3.66 -4.23
CA LEU A 34 5.29 -2.75 -3.80
C LEU A 34 4.09 -3.48 -3.19
N PHE A 35 3.77 -4.68 -3.68
CA PHE A 35 2.54 -5.38 -3.30
C PHE A 35 2.75 -6.56 -2.34
N PHE A 36 3.95 -7.16 -2.30
CA PHE A 36 4.20 -8.40 -1.54
C PHE A 36 5.30 -8.27 -0.49
N VAL A 37 6.19 -7.27 -0.57
CA VAL A 37 7.09 -6.97 0.54
C VAL A 37 6.30 -6.17 1.57
N ASN A 38 5.98 -6.86 2.67
CA ASN A 38 5.08 -6.42 3.74
C ASN A 38 5.19 -4.92 4.08
N PRO A 39 4.10 -4.15 4.00
CA PRO A 39 3.99 -2.94 4.78
C PRO A 39 3.76 -3.35 6.23
N GLU A 40 4.81 -3.41 7.04
CA GLU A 40 4.72 -3.61 8.52
C GLU A 40 3.67 -2.67 9.16
N ALA A 41 3.35 -1.55 8.49
CA ALA A 41 2.33 -0.58 8.86
C ALA A 41 0.87 -1.12 8.85
N VAL A 42 0.51 -2.08 7.99
CA VAL A 42 -0.91 -2.51 7.88
C VAL A 42 -1.28 -3.51 8.98
N GLN A 43 -0.32 -4.32 9.46
CA GLN A 43 -0.58 -5.30 10.53
C GLN A 43 -0.80 -4.64 11.91
N GLN A 44 -0.27 -3.43 12.13
CA GLN A 44 -0.45 -2.71 13.39
C GLN A 44 -1.86 -2.09 13.56
N LEU A 45 -2.66 -2.02 12.50
CA LEU A 45 -3.99 -1.42 12.51
C LEU A 45 -5.13 -2.45 12.56
N THR A 46 -4.83 -3.74 12.78
CA THR A 46 -5.89 -4.72 12.98
C THR A 46 -6.70 -4.36 14.23
N THR A 47 -8.01 -4.26 14.07
CA THR A 47 -8.92 -3.89 15.14
C THR A 47 -8.95 -5.03 16.16
N PRO A 48 -8.80 -4.77 17.48
CA PRO A 48 -9.03 -5.81 18.48
C PRO A 48 -10.43 -6.40 18.29
N GLU A 49 -10.61 -7.69 18.63
CA GLU A 49 -11.83 -8.47 18.44
C GLU A 49 -13.11 -7.62 18.46
N GLN A 50 -13.92 -7.75 17.40
CA GLN A 50 -15.18 -7.03 17.27
C GLN A 50 -16.13 -7.46 18.39
N LYS A 51 -16.10 -6.73 19.51
CA LYS A 51 -17.00 -6.96 20.64
C LYS A 51 -18.43 -6.73 20.20
N THR A 52 -19.32 -7.60 20.66
CA THR A 52 -20.74 -7.48 20.34
C THR A 52 -21.31 -6.13 20.84
N LEU A 53 -22.34 -5.61 20.18
CA LEU A 53 -22.95 -4.31 20.53
C LEU A 53 -23.40 -4.26 22.01
N SER A 54 -23.79 -5.41 22.57
CA SER A 54 -24.15 -5.56 23.98
C SER A 54 -22.96 -5.47 24.94
N GLU A 55 -21.75 -5.79 24.49
CA GLU A 55 -20.54 -5.63 25.29
C GLU A 55 -20.06 -4.18 25.24
N PHE A 56 -20.15 -3.52 24.07
CA PHE A 56 -19.78 -2.12 23.91
C PHE A 56 -20.59 -1.19 24.81
N SER A 57 -21.90 -1.42 24.97
CA SER A 57 -22.77 -0.61 25.83
C SER A 57 -22.42 -0.67 27.33
N ARG A 58 -21.61 -1.66 27.74
CA ARG A 58 -21.14 -1.84 29.12
C ARG A 58 -19.70 -1.36 29.33
N VAL A 59 -19.03 -0.91 28.28
CA VAL A 59 -17.65 -0.41 28.38
C VAL A 59 -17.66 0.93 29.08
N LYS A 60 -16.98 1.01 30.22
CA LYS A 60 -16.65 2.30 30.84
C LYS A 60 -15.50 2.92 30.03
N PHE A 61 -15.75 4.08 29.44
CA PHE A 61 -14.74 4.81 28.69
C PHE A 61 -13.63 5.27 29.64
N GLN A 62 -12.42 4.75 29.44
CA GLN A 62 -11.21 5.08 30.22
C GLN A 62 -10.15 5.59 29.24
N PRO A 63 -10.21 6.87 28.85
CA PRO A 63 -9.32 7.44 27.84
C PRO A 63 -7.84 7.35 28.25
N GLU A 64 -7.54 7.38 29.55
CA GLU A 64 -6.19 7.25 30.10
C GLU A 64 -5.55 5.90 29.71
N ALA A 65 -6.34 4.83 29.64
CA ALA A 65 -5.86 3.51 29.24
C ALA A 65 -5.44 3.47 27.76
N ILE A 66 -6.09 4.29 26.92
CA ILE A 66 -5.80 4.37 25.48
C ILE A 66 -4.59 5.28 25.25
N LEU A 67 -4.58 6.46 25.87
CA LEU A 67 -3.51 7.46 25.74
C LEU A 67 -2.16 6.94 26.24
N ASN A 68 -2.18 6.08 27.26
CA ASN A 68 -0.98 5.45 27.81
C ASN A 68 -0.63 4.11 27.15
N SER A 69 -1.41 3.63 26.18
CA SER A 69 -1.11 2.38 25.51
C SER A 69 0.15 2.52 24.62
N PRO A 70 1.08 1.55 24.66
CA PRO A 70 2.27 1.59 23.81
C PRO A 70 1.94 1.67 22.31
N ALA A 71 0.88 0.98 21.88
CA ALA A 71 0.41 0.99 20.50
C ALA A 71 -0.11 2.37 20.05
N PHE A 72 -0.86 3.07 20.91
CA PHE A 72 -1.31 4.43 20.61
C PHE A 72 -0.15 5.41 20.52
N GLN A 73 0.84 5.29 21.42
CA GLN A 73 2.01 6.16 21.43
C GLN A 73 2.90 5.96 20.19
N SER A 74 3.09 4.71 19.74
CA SER A 74 3.85 4.42 18.52
C SER A 74 3.15 4.92 17.25
N LEU A 75 1.82 4.81 17.19
CA LEU A 75 1.04 5.28 16.03
C LEU A 75 0.89 6.81 15.99
N ARG A 76 0.83 7.47 17.16
CA ARG A 76 0.77 8.93 17.27
C ARG A 76 1.95 9.62 16.58
N THR A 77 3.12 8.99 16.58
CA THR A 77 4.31 9.53 15.89
C THR A 77 4.34 9.25 14.38
N GLN A 78 3.58 8.27 13.90
CA GLN A 78 3.58 7.84 12.50
C GLN A 78 2.46 8.47 11.68
N ALA A 79 1.38 8.93 12.32
CA ALA A 79 0.30 9.65 11.69
C ALA A 79 0.41 11.15 12.04
N PRO A 80 1.13 11.98 11.24
CA PRO A 80 1.04 13.42 11.40
C PRO A 80 -0.42 13.83 11.20
N MET A 81 -1.08 14.18 12.30
CA MET A 81 -2.40 14.79 12.22
C MET A 81 -2.20 16.16 11.60
N ASN A 82 -2.58 16.32 10.34
CA ASN A 82 -2.78 17.64 9.76
C ASN A 82 -3.91 18.28 10.58
N VAL A 83 -3.52 19.12 11.54
CA VAL A 83 -4.48 19.98 12.23
C VAL A 83 -5.10 20.85 11.13
N PRO A 84 -6.42 20.77 10.90
CA PRO A 84 -7.07 21.63 9.92
C PRO A 84 -6.70 23.05 10.26
N SER A 85 -6.19 23.81 9.28
CA SER A 85 -6.01 25.25 9.50
C SER A 85 -7.37 25.84 9.84
N GLU A 86 -7.40 26.88 10.67
CA GLU A 86 -8.62 27.53 11.16
C GLU A 86 -9.59 27.94 10.03
N LEU A 87 -9.12 27.98 8.78
CA LEU A 87 -9.87 28.24 7.55
C LEU A 87 -10.84 27.11 7.13
N GLU A 88 -10.73 25.89 7.67
CA GLU A 88 -11.62 24.76 7.34
C GLU A 88 -12.58 24.36 8.47
N ILE A 89 -12.68 25.16 9.54
CA ILE A 89 -13.63 24.91 10.61
C ILE A 89 -15.04 25.27 10.10
N GLY A 90 -15.84 24.25 9.77
CA GLY A 90 -17.25 24.42 9.41
C GLY A 90 -17.62 24.11 7.96
N LYS A 91 -17.03 23.09 7.32
CA LYS A 91 -17.60 22.53 6.08
C LYS A 91 -19.11 22.29 6.29
N ALA A 92 -19.91 23.01 5.52
CA ALA A 92 -21.36 22.96 5.62
C ALA A 92 -21.85 21.53 5.34
N ASN A 93 -22.77 21.05 6.18
CA ASN A 93 -23.40 19.75 6.00
C ASN A 93 -24.10 19.69 4.63
N PRO A 94 -23.71 18.79 3.70
CA PRO A 94 -24.31 18.69 2.37
C PRO A 94 -25.69 18.02 2.36
N PHE A 95 -26.20 17.60 3.53
CA PHE A 95 -27.52 16.97 3.69
C PHE A 95 -28.49 17.86 4.50
N ARG A 96 -28.23 19.16 4.56
CA ARG A 96 -29.23 20.15 4.97
C ARG A 96 -29.97 20.71 3.77
#